data_AF-A0ABD2SXI2-F1
#
_entry.id   AF-A0ABD2SXI2-F1
#
_cell.length_a   1.000
_cell.length_b   1.000
_cell.length_c   1.000
_cell.angle_alpha   90.00
_cell.angle_beta   90.00
_cell.angle_gamma   90.00
#
_symmetry.space_group_name_H-M   'P 1'
#
loop_
_entity.id
_entity.type
_entity.pdbx_description
1 polymer ?
#
loop_
_entity_poly.entity_id
_entity_poly.type
_entity_poly.pdbx_seq_one_letter_code
_entity_poly.pdbx_strand_id
1 'polypeptide(L)'
;MIATPLDMGAGQVDPNRALDPGLVYDATPQDYINLMCSMNFTEEQFKTFARSSANYDNCSNPSADLNYPSFIALYPFSLEGNFTWLEQKFRRTLTNVGKGGATYKVKIETP
;
A
#
# COMPACT_ATOMS: atom_id res chain seq x y z
N MET A 1 15.99 22.31 4.82
CA MET A 1 14.74 21.51 4.92
C MET A 1 15.01 20.13 4.38
N ILE A 2 14.49 19.11 5.03
CA ILE A 2 14.56 17.70 4.60
C ILE A 2 13.22 17.38 3.96
N ALA A 3 13.23 16.75 2.79
CA ALA A 3 12.01 16.36 2.12
C ALA A 3 11.36 15.17 2.83
N THR A 4 10.04 15.17 2.86
CA THR A 4 9.21 14.10 3.44
C THR A 4 8.80 13.09 2.37
N PRO A 5 8.30 11.91 2.77
CA PRO A 5 7.67 10.99 1.83
C PRO A 5 6.46 11.58 1.08
N LEU A 6 5.81 12.63 1.61
CA LEU A 6 4.74 13.34 0.90
C LEU A 6 5.29 14.26 -0.20
N ASP A 7 6.55 14.71 -0.10
CA ASP A 7 7.21 15.54 -1.10
C ASP A 7 7.81 14.72 -2.25
N MET A 8 8.41 13.55 -1.94
CA MET A 8 9.18 12.76 -2.92
C MET A 8 9.03 11.23 -2.83
N GLY A 9 8.08 10.72 -2.03
CA GLY A 9 7.87 9.27 -1.88
C GLY A 9 9.09 8.56 -1.30
N ALA A 10 9.56 7.51 -1.98
CA ALA A 10 10.78 6.77 -1.60
C ALA A 10 12.08 7.52 -1.95
N GLY A 11 12.00 8.64 -2.67
CA GLY A 11 13.15 9.45 -3.10
C GLY A 11 13.42 9.39 -4.60
N GLN A 12 14.61 9.83 -4.99
CA GLN A 12 15.04 9.87 -6.39
C GLN A 12 15.25 8.45 -6.94
N VAL A 13 14.79 8.23 -8.18
CA VAL A 13 14.93 6.94 -8.88
C VAL A 13 16.40 6.56 -9.04
N ASP A 14 16.73 5.31 -8.71
CA ASP A 14 18.01 4.65 -9.03
C ASP A 14 17.74 3.48 -9.99
N PRO A 15 17.92 3.68 -11.31
CA PRO A 15 17.59 2.65 -12.31
C PRO A 15 18.43 1.39 -12.18
N ASN A 16 19.71 1.53 -11.81
CA ASN A 16 20.63 0.41 -11.74
C ASN A 16 20.29 -0.51 -10.56
N ARG A 17 19.92 0.07 -9.41
CA ARG A 17 19.46 -0.71 -8.26
C ARG A 17 18.06 -1.29 -8.47
N ALA A 18 17.18 -0.60 -9.20
CA ALA A 18 15.84 -1.11 -9.50
C ALA A 18 15.85 -2.37 -10.39
N LEU A 19 16.93 -2.63 -11.14
CA LEU A 19 17.08 -3.81 -11.98
C LEU A 19 17.19 -5.12 -11.17
N ASP A 20 17.75 -5.06 -9.95
CA ASP A 20 17.90 -6.22 -9.07
C ASP A 20 17.58 -5.83 -7.61
N PRO A 21 16.28 -5.69 -7.26
CA PRO A 21 15.86 -5.17 -5.96
C PRO A 21 15.95 -6.21 -4.83
N GLY A 22 16.17 -7.49 -5.16
CA GLY A 22 16.13 -8.62 -4.24
C GLY A 22 14.71 -8.99 -3.80
N LEU A 23 13.95 -8.06 -3.22
CA LEU A 23 12.56 -8.25 -2.79
C LEU A 23 11.62 -7.26 -3.48
N VAL A 24 10.38 -7.70 -3.75
CA VAL A 24 9.30 -6.85 -4.27
C VAL A 24 8.01 -7.02 -3.46
N TYR A 25 7.21 -5.96 -3.46
CA TYR A 25 5.83 -5.98 -2.94
C TYR A 25 4.88 -6.22 -4.11
N ASP A 26 4.61 -7.48 -4.43
CA ASP A 26 3.72 -7.82 -5.53
C ASP A 26 2.25 -7.55 -5.16
N ALA A 27 1.48 -7.13 -6.15
CA ALA A 27 0.02 -7.00 -6.08
C ALA A 27 -0.60 -7.44 -7.41
N THR A 28 -1.73 -8.12 -7.33
CA THR A 28 -2.50 -8.59 -8.49
C THR A 28 -3.61 -7.59 -8.83
N PRO A 29 -4.18 -7.64 -10.05
CA PRO A 29 -5.37 -6.85 -10.37
C PRO A 29 -6.54 -7.06 -9.40
N GLN A 30 -6.69 -8.27 -8.85
CA GLN A 30 -7.72 -8.57 -7.86
C GLN A 30 -7.46 -7.86 -6.52
N ASP A 31 -6.21 -7.61 -6.13
CA ASP A 31 -5.91 -6.84 -4.92
C ASP A 31 -6.36 -5.38 -5.05
N TYR A 32 -6.25 -4.79 -6.24
CA TYR A 32 -6.80 -3.46 -6.53
C TYR A 32 -8.33 -3.46 -6.55
N ILE A 33 -8.96 -4.52 -7.06
CA ILE A 33 -10.41 -4.70 -6.97
C ILE A 33 -10.84 -4.75 -5.50
N ASN A 34 -10.19 -5.57 -4.68
CA ASN A 34 -10.47 -5.69 -3.24
C ASN A 34 -10.29 -4.35 -2.50
N LEU A 35 -9.28 -3.57 -2.88
CA LEU A 35 -9.09 -2.20 -2.40
C LEU A 35 -10.27 -1.30 -2.76
N MET A 36 -10.69 -1.28 -4.02
CA MET A 36 -11.86 -0.50 -4.45
C MET A 36 -13.15 -0.94 -3.72
N CYS A 37 -13.35 -2.25 -3.52
CA CYS A 37 -14.48 -2.79 -2.77
C CYS A 37 -14.50 -2.30 -1.31
N SER A 38 -13.33 -2.07 -0.70
CA SER A 38 -13.22 -1.57 0.69
C SER A 38 -13.60 -0.09 0.85
N MET A 39 -13.71 0.66 -0.25
CA MET A 39 -14.02 2.09 -0.23
C MET A 39 -15.53 2.39 -0.13
N ASN A 40 -16.38 1.35 -0.08
CA ASN A 40 -17.84 1.46 0.01
C ASN A 40 -18.49 2.30 -1.11
N PHE A 41 -17.96 2.18 -2.34
CA PHE A 41 -18.60 2.77 -3.51
C PHE A 41 -19.93 2.08 -3.85
N THR A 42 -20.85 2.84 -4.46
CA THR A 42 -22.02 2.22 -5.11
C THR A 42 -21.58 1.37 -6.30
N GLU A 43 -22.41 0.40 -6.70
CA GLU A 43 -22.11 -0.44 -7.87
C GLU A 43 -21.88 0.40 -9.15
N GLU A 44 -22.64 1.48 -9.33
CA GLU A 44 -22.47 2.40 -10.46
C GLU A 44 -21.12 3.14 -10.42
N GLN A 45 -20.71 3.63 -9.24
CA GLN A 45 -19.39 4.25 -9.05
C GLN A 45 -18.27 3.24 -9.29
N PHE A 46 -18.41 2.03 -8.74
CA PHE A 46 -17.45 0.95 -8.94
C PHE A 46 -17.29 0.62 -10.44
N LYS A 47 -18.40 0.44 -11.18
CA LYS A 47 -18.38 0.19 -12.62
C LYS A 47 -17.75 1.33 -13.41
N THR A 48 -17.83 2.56 -12.92
CA THR A 48 -17.16 3.71 -13.55
C THR A 48 -15.64 3.57 -13.50
N PHE A 49 -15.09 3.10 -12.37
CA PHE A 49 -13.65 2.90 -12.19
C PHE A 49 -13.16 1.57 -12.78
N ALA A 50 -13.83 0.47 -12.44
CA ALA A 50 -13.45 -0.88 -12.82
C ALA A 50 -13.88 -1.25 -14.25
N ARG A 51 -14.74 -0.44 -14.90
CA ARG A 51 -15.25 -0.64 -16.26
C ARG A 51 -15.66 -2.10 -16.51
N SER A 52 -15.11 -2.74 -17.53
CA SER A 52 -15.34 -4.15 -17.87
C SER A 52 -14.35 -5.12 -17.23
N SER A 53 -13.36 -4.63 -16.47
CA SER A 53 -12.29 -5.46 -15.91
C SER A 53 -12.68 -6.22 -14.65
N ALA A 54 -13.79 -5.87 -14.00
CA ALA A 54 -14.27 -6.58 -12.81
C ALA A 54 -15.80 -6.55 -12.73
N ASN A 55 -16.40 -7.69 -12.37
CA ASN A 55 -17.79 -7.69 -11.93
C ASN A 55 -17.83 -7.22 -10.46
N TYR A 56 -18.85 -6.45 -10.08
CA TYR A 56 -19.04 -6.02 -8.69
C TYR A 56 -19.16 -7.22 -7.74
N ASP A 57 -19.69 -8.34 -8.25
CA ASP A 57 -19.77 -9.61 -7.51
C ASP A 57 -18.39 -10.17 -7.10
N ASN A 58 -17.29 -9.72 -7.72
CA ASN A 58 -15.93 -10.12 -7.36
C ASN A 58 -15.42 -9.43 -6.07
N CYS A 59 -16.26 -8.63 -5.40
CA CYS A 59 -15.98 -8.05 -4.09
C CYS A 59 -16.12 -9.06 -2.94
N SER A 60 -15.72 -10.32 -3.13
CA SER A 60 -15.88 -11.37 -2.11
C SER A 60 -14.98 -11.16 -0.88
N ASN A 61 -13.86 -10.43 -1.01
CA ASN A 61 -12.90 -10.17 0.06
C ASN A 61 -12.39 -8.71 0.03
N PRO A 62 -13.21 -7.71 0.44
CA PRO A 62 -12.78 -6.32 0.46
C PRO A 62 -11.63 -6.10 1.46
N SER A 63 -10.60 -5.34 1.05
CA SER A 63 -9.44 -5.05 1.91
C SER A 63 -8.79 -3.71 1.55
N ALA A 64 -8.67 -2.81 2.52
CA ALA A 64 -7.94 -1.55 2.36
C ALA A 64 -6.41 -1.69 2.51
N ASP A 65 -5.92 -2.84 2.97
CA ASP A 65 -4.50 -3.08 3.27
C ASP A 65 -3.76 -3.66 2.06
N LEU A 66 -3.64 -2.85 1.00
CA LEU A 66 -2.91 -3.21 -0.21
C LEU A 66 -1.43 -3.49 0.12
N ASN A 67 -0.83 -4.48 -0.55
CA ASN A 67 0.59 -4.80 -0.44
C ASN A 67 1.47 -3.74 -1.13
N TYR A 68 1.48 -2.52 -0.59
CA TYR A 68 2.11 -1.35 -1.19
C TYR A 68 3.50 -1.07 -0.56
N PRO A 69 4.51 -0.63 -1.34
CA PRO A 69 5.89 -0.42 -0.86
C PRO A 69 6.08 0.87 -0.05
N SER A 70 5.07 1.31 0.68
CA SER A 70 5.14 2.41 1.63
C SER A 70 4.06 2.28 2.71
N PHE A 71 4.20 3.09 3.76
CA PHE A 71 3.30 3.12 4.90
C PHE A 71 2.89 4.57 5.17
N ILE A 72 1.60 4.78 5.45
CA ILE A 72 1.07 6.06 5.90
C ILE A 72 0.12 5.81 7.08
N ALA A 73 0.42 6.43 8.21
CA ALA A 73 -0.44 6.41 9.39
C ALA A 73 -1.17 7.75 9.48
N LEU A 74 -2.49 7.71 9.30
CA LEU A 74 -3.33 8.90 9.36
C LEU A 74 -3.92 9.02 10.76
N TYR A 75 -3.92 10.23 11.31
CA TYR A 75 -4.58 10.55 12.56
C TYR A 75 -5.61 11.66 12.33
N PRO A 76 -6.76 11.62 13.02
CA PRO A 76 -7.79 12.64 12.88
C PRO A 76 -7.24 13.98 13.35
N PHE A 77 -7.46 15.00 12.54
CA PHE A 77 -7.17 16.36 12.94
C PHE A 77 -8.29 16.87 13.87
N SER A 78 -7.91 17.33 15.06
CA SER A 78 -8.85 17.92 16.02
C SER A 78 -8.51 19.40 16.22
N LEU A 79 -9.46 20.29 15.90
CA LEU A 79 -9.36 21.72 16.19
C LEU A 79 -9.37 22.01 17.70
N GLU A 80 -9.94 21.11 18.50
CA GLU A 80 -10.00 21.19 19.96
C GLU A 80 -8.69 20.74 20.63
N GLY A 81 -7.73 20.21 19.86
CA GLY A 81 -6.42 19.79 20.36
C GLY A 81 -6.43 18.47 21.17
N ASN A 82 -7.57 17.81 21.27
CA ASN A 82 -7.68 16.50 21.91
C ASN A 82 -7.19 15.40 20.96
N PHE A 83 -5.99 14.89 21.23
CA PHE A 83 -5.41 13.75 20.51
C PHE A 83 -5.43 12.52 21.43
N THR A 84 -5.94 11.41 20.90
CA THR A 84 -5.88 10.11 21.56
C THR A 84 -4.74 9.29 20.99
N TRP A 85 -4.24 8.34 21.79
CA TRP A 85 -3.30 7.34 21.30
C TRP A 85 -3.97 6.48 20.23
N LEU A 86 -3.31 6.37 19.07
CA LEU A 86 -3.77 5.57 17.94
C LEU A 86 -2.70 4.54 17.56
N GLU A 87 -3.18 3.37 17.18
CA GLU A 87 -2.35 2.28 16.67
C GLU A 87 -2.89 1.85 15.31
N GLN A 88 -2.00 1.73 14.32
CA GLN A 88 -2.33 1.20 13.01
C GLN A 88 -1.36 0.06 12.66
N LYS A 89 -1.92 -1.07 12.24
CA LYS A 89 -1.15 -2.24 11.79
C LYS A 89 -1.26 -2.35 10.27
N PHE A 90 -0.14 -2.64 9.63
CA PHE A 90 -0.03 -2.85 8.19
C PHE A 90 0.52 -4.25 7.94
N ARG A 91 -0.09 -5.00 7.03
CA ARG A 91 0.39 -6.31 6.60
C ARG A 91 1.00 -6.21 5.21
N ARG A 92 2.20 -6.75 5.04
CA ARG A 92 2.90 -6.80 3.77
C ARG A 92 3.44 -8.19 3.49
N THR A 93 3.52 -8.52 2.21
CA THR A 93 4.09 -9.76 1.68
C THR A 93 5.24 -9.39 0.75
N LEU A 94 6.41 -9.97 0.98
CA LEU A 94 7.60 -9.76 0.16
C LEU A 94 7.88 -11.00 -0.67
N THR A 95 8.04 -10.82 -1.98
CA THR A 95 8.45 -11.87 -2.91
C THR A 95 9.95 -11.73 -3.17
N ASN A 96 10.72 -12.82 -3.01
CA ASN A 96 12.12 -12.85 -3.41
C ASN A 96 12.23 -13.03 -4.93
N VAL A 97 12.81 -12.02 -5.60
CA VAL A 97 13.10 -12.01 -7.04
C VAL A 97 14.59 -12.18 -7.34
N GLY A 98 15.42 -12.24 -6.28
CA GLY A 98 16.85 -12.53 -6.39
C GLY A 98 17.14 -13.99 -6.70
N LYS A 99 18.41 -14.27 -7.04
CA LYS A 99 18.87 -15.63 -7.33
C LYS A 99 19.14 -16.40 -6.03
N GLY A 100 18.38 -17.47 -5.82
CA GLY A 100 18.59 -18.40 -4.70
C GLY A 100 17.94 -17.96 -3.38
N GLY A 101 18.12 -18.78 -2.35
CA GLY A 101 17.60 -18.50 -1.00
C GLY A 101 18.42 -17.43 -0.30
N ALA A 102 17.74 -16.47 0.34
CA ALA A 102 18.37 -15.40 1.09
C ALA A 102 17.60 -15.15 2.40
N THR A 103 18.30 -14.65 3.42
CA THR A 103 17.72 -14.25 4.71
C THR A 103 17.89 -12.75 4.89
N TYR A 104 16.79 -12.06 5.18
CA TYR A 104 16.75 -10.61 5.38
C TYR A 104 16.50 -10.31 6.87
N LYS A 105 17.11 -9.23 7.37
CA LYS A 105 16.85 -8.71 8.71
C LYS A 105 16.20 -7.34 8.59
N VAL A 106 15.10 -7.14 9.32
CA VAL A 106 14.39 -5.86 9.34
C VAL A 106 15.18 -4.86 10.20
N LYS A 107 15.36 -3.65 9.68
CA LYS A 107 15.84 -2.48 10.43
C LYS A 107 14.70 -1.46 10.42
N ILE A 108 14.37 -0.93 11.61
CA ILE A 108 13.28 0.02 11.80
C ILE A 108 13.87 1.34 12.29
N GLU A 109 13.40 2.44 11.69
CA GLU A 109 13.61 3.80 12.16
C GLU A 109 12.22 4.40 12.39
N THR A 110 11.95 4.86 13.60
CA THR A 110 10.63 5.43 13.96
C THR A 110 10.53 6.87 13.49
N PRO A 111 9.36 7.32 13.01
CA PRO A 111 9.12 8.72 12.63
C PRO A 111 9.45 9.74 13.73
#